data_AF-F0WG39-F1
#
_entry.id   AF-F0WG39-F1
#
_cell.length_a   1.000
_cell.length_b   1.000
_cell.length_c   1.000
_cell.angle_alpha   90.00
_cell.angle_beta   90.00
_cell.angle_gamma   90.00
#
_symmetry.space_group_name_H-M   'P 1'
#
loop_
_entity.id
_entity.type
_entity.pdbx_description
1 polymer ?
#
loop_
_entity_poly.entity_id
_entity_poly.type
_entity_poly.pdbx_seq_one_letter_code
_entity_poly.pdbx_strand_id
1 'polypeptide(L)'
;MPDNVKIEVKEPTPEENGLPVQEQNETIIDSTDTVTVLQNSVDNMALSMFNALRLLPAKGPQNDPASDETCSNAINLLAQDVLDAFKRTDRLIDQLPGLDRTEKDQLEEMQLLQIKSEEEAQTLRQVAEEAEIWVDRARDSLRIICDTRLKREF
;
A
#
# COMPACT_ATOMS: atom_id res chain seq x y z
N MET A 1 -35.31 -31.00 26.27
CA MET A 1 -35.42 -31.13 24.81
C MET A 1 -34.57 -30.03 24.20
N PRO A 2 -33.42 -30.35 23.59
CA PRO A 2 -32.69 -29.41 22.75
C PRO A 2 -33.07 -29.62 21.29
N ASP A 3 -33.52 -28.55 20.64
CA ASP A 3 -33.84 -28.54 19.21
C ASP A 3 -32.57 -28.50 18.36
N ASN A 4 -32.61 -29.32 17.31
CA ASN A 4 -31.60 -29.57 16.30
C ASN A 4 -31.16 -28.31 15.54
N VAL A 5 -29.87 -28.00 15.56
CA VAL A 5 -29.22 -27.22 14.50
C VAL A 5 -28.56 -28.21 13.54
N LYS A 6 -29.16 -28.37 12.35
CA LYS A 6 -28.53 -29.09 11.22
C LYS A 6 -27.35 -28.26 10.72
N ILE A 7 -26.13 -28.73 10.94
CA ILE A 7 -24.94 -28.24 10.27
C ILE A 7 -24.80 -29.09 9.01
N GLU A 8 -25.17 -28.54 7.85
CA GLU A 8 -24.85 -29.15 6.56
C GLU A 8 -23.35 -28.99 6.30
N VAL A 9 -22.59 -30.07 6.53
CA VAL A 9 -21.22 -30.20 6.09
C VAL A 9 -21.26 -30.46 4.59
N LYS A 10 -20.87 -29.47 3.79
CA LYS A 10 -20.68 -29.63 2.35
C LYS A 10 -19.30 -30.25 2.11
N GLU A 11 -19.27 -31.49 1.65
CA GLU A 11 -18.04 -32.19 1.24
C GLU A 11 -17.35 -31.47 0.06
N PRO A 12 -16.00 -31.43 0.00
CA PRO A 12 -15.29 -30.87 -1.14
C PRO A 12 -15.20 -31.91 -2.27
N THR A 13 -15.81 -31.60 -3.41
CA THR A 13 -15.62 -32.33 -4.67
C THR A 13 -14.23 -32.04 -5.27
N PRO A 14 -13.55 -33.04 -5.85
CA PRO A 14 -12.27 -32.86 -6.51
C PRO A 14 -12.46 -32.43 -7.97
N GLU A 15 -11.40 -31.85 -8.54
CA GLU A 15 -11.21 -31.51 -9.97
C GLU A 15 -11.76 -30.16 -10.43
N GLU A 16 -10.88 -29.15 -10.45
CA GLU A 16 -10.47 -28.55 -11.73
C GLU A 16 -9.13 -27.81 -11.56
N ASN A 17 -8.12 -28.28 -12.29
CA ASN A 17 -6.88 -27.57 -12.53
C ASN A 17 -7.17 -26.29 -13.32
N GLY A 18 -6.92 -25.15 -12.69
CA GLY A 18 -6.99 -23.86 -13.35
C GLY A 18 -6.40 -22.79 -12.46
N LEU A 19 -5.07 -22.65 -12.49
CA LEU A 19 -4.44 -21.36 -12.16
C LEU A 19 -5.17 -20.27 -12.97
N PRO A 20 -5.63 -19.22 -12.29
CA PRO A 20 -4.75 -18.08 -12.14
C PRO A 20 -4.62 -17.73 -10.67
N VAL A 21 -3.39 -17.75 -10.18
CA VAL A 21 -3.00 -16.82 -9.11
C VAL A 21 -3.26 -15.44 -9.70
N GLN A 22 -4.40 -14.86 -9.37
CA GLN A 22 -4.53 -13.41 -9.41
C GLN A 22 -3.51 -12.94 -8.38
N GLU A 23 -2.30 -12.63 -8.86
CA GLU A 23 -1.44 -11.67 -8.20
C GLU A 23 -2.30 -10.41 -8.08
N GLN A 24 -2.94 -10.27 -6.93
CA GLN A 24 -3.26 -8.97 -6.40
C GLN A 24 -1.90 -8.33 -6.14
N ASN A 25 -1.26 -7.83 -7.21
CA ASN A 25 -0.34 -6.72 -7.14
C ASN A 25 -1.20 -5.51 -6.75
N GLU A 26 -1.72 -5.53 -5.52
CA GLU A 26 -1.86 -4.31 -4.77
C GLU A 26 -0.43 -3.81 -4.66
N THR A 27 -0.09 -2.89 -5.55
CA THR A 27 0.96 -1.92 -5.28
C THR A 27 0.66 -1.40 -3.90
N ILE A 28 1.37 -1.95 -2.91
CA ILE A 28 1.46 -1.38 -1.57
C ILE A 28 2.00 0.01 -1.84
N ILE A 29 1.10 0.98 -1.95
CA ILE A 29 1.44 2.39 -1.94
C ILE A 29 2.19 2.52 -0.64
N ASP A 30 3.48 2.83 -0.77
CA ASP A 30 4.40 2.94 0.34
C ASP A 30 3.86 4.00 1.30
N SER A 31 3.06 3.54 2.27
CA SER A 31 2.29 4.41 3.17
C SER A 31 3.20 5.32 4.00
N THR A 32 4.50 5.02 4.02
CA THR A 32 5.55 5.81 4.64
C THR A 32 5.87 7.11 3.88
N ASP A 33 5.67 7.17 2.56
CA ASP A 33 6.00 8.37 1.78
C ASP A 33 4.92 9.47 1.90
N THR A 34 3.79 9.18 2.55
CA THR A 34 2.71 10.16 2.81
C THR A 34 3.18 11.32 3.70
N VAL A 35 4.05 11.03 4.67
CA VAL A 35 4.66 12.05 5.54
C VAL A 35 5.62 12.92 4.74
N THR A 36 6.41 12.35 3.83
CA THR A 36 7.27 13.11 2.91
C THR A 36 6.45 14.01 1.99
N VAL A 37 5.34 13.50 1.45
CA VAL A 37 4.41 14.28 0.62
C VAL A 37 3.80 15.43 1.42
N LEU A 38 3.44 15.20 2.68
CA LEU A 38 2.97 16.26 3.58
C LEU A 38 4.04 17.32 3.82
N GLN A 39 5.28 16.92 4.09
CA GLN A 39 6.42 17.84 4.26
C GLN A 39 6.62 18.71 3.01
N ASN A 40 6.64 18.10 1.84
CA ASN A 40 6.74 18.82 0.56
C ASN A 40 5.56 19.78 0.34
N SER A 41 4.35 19.43 0.77
CA SER A 41 3.17 20.31 0.69
C SER A 41 3.31 21.54 1.58
N VAL A 42 3.80 21.34 2.82
CA VAL A 42 4.04 22.43 3.78
C VAL A 42 5.16 23.36 3.28
N ASP A 43 6.26 22.81 2.77
CA ASP A 43 7.38 23.60 2.24
C ASP A 43 6.97 24.43 1.02
N ASN A 44 6.21 23.83 0.10
CA ASN A 44 5.66 24.56 -1.05
C ASN A 44 4.69 25.67 -0.63
N MET A 45 3.89 25.45 0.40
CA MET A 45 3.01 26.47 0.97
C MET A 45 3.82 27.64 1.55
N ALA A 46 4.85 27.35 2.35
CA ALA A 46 5.73 28.37 2.93
C ALA A 46 6.44 29.19 1.84
N LEU A 47 6.91 28.53 0.78
CA LEU A 47 7.57 29.18 -0.35
C LEU A 47 6.60 30.06 -1.17
N SER A 48 5.35 29.60 -1.36
CA SER A 48 4.29 30.37 -1.99
C SER A 48 3.94 31.61 -1.17
N MET A 49 3.78 31.48 0.15
CA MET A 49 3.53 32.61 1.06
C MET A 49 4.71 33.60 1.10
N PHE A 50 5.95 33.12 1.05
CA PHE A 50 7.12 34.01 0.99
C PHE A 50 7.17 34.79 -0.32
N ASN A 51 6.96 34.10 -1.45
CA ASN A 51 6.86 34.76 -2.75
C ASN A 51 5.69 35.74 -2.79
N ALA A 52 4.58 35.43 -2.11
CA ALA A 52 3.46 36.33 -1.95
C ALA A 52 3.83 37.63 -1.26
N LEU A 53 4.48 37.54 -0.10
CA LEU A 53 4.94 38.72 0.64
C LEU A 53 5.97 39.53 -0.15
N ARG A 54 6.77 38.88 -1.01
CA ARG A 54 7.74 39.55 -1.89
C ARG A 54 7.09 40.26 -3.08
N LEU A 55 6.01 39.68 -3.62
CA LEU A 55 5.28 40.21 -4.78
C LEU A 55 4.26 41.28 -4.42
N LEU A 56 3.89 41.40 -3.14
CA LEU A 56 3.15 42.55 -2.64
C LEU A 56 3.96 43.81 -2.93
N PRO A 57 3.47 44.73 -3.79
CA PRO A 57 4.19 45.96 -4.06
C PRO A 57 4.29 46.73 -2.73
N ALA A 58 5.52 47.03 -2.31
CA ALA A 58 5.73 48.06 -1.30
C ALA A 58 5.08 49.32 -1.86
N LYS A 59 3.94 49.73 -1.28
CA LYS A 59 3.08 50.79 -1.79
C LYS A 59 3.91 52.05 -2.04
N GLY A 60 4.39 52.20 -3.27
CA GLY A 60 5.09 53.39 -3.74
C GLY A 60 4.08 54.51 -3.99
N PRO A 61 4.52 55.78 -4.09
CA PRO A 61 3.62 56.93 -4.02
C PRO A 61 2.72 57.13 -5.25
N GLN A 62 2.71 56.23 -6.23
CA GLN A 62 2.05 56.41 -7.52
C GLN A 62 0.72 55.63 -7.58
N ASN A 63 -0.36 56.37 -7.38
CA ASN A 63 -1.75 55.91 -7.48
C ASN A 63 -2.17 55.79 -8.95
N ASP A 64 -1.67 54.79 -9.67
CA ASP A 64 -2.22 54.42 -10.99
C ASP A 64 -3.36 53.41 -10.80
N PRO A 65 -4.61 53.72 -11.18
CA PRO A 65 -5.76 52.85 -10.91
C PRO A 65 -5.69 51.49 -11.62
N ALA A 66 -5.06 51.42 -12.79
CA ALA A 66 -4.83 50.15 -13.52
C ALA A 66 -3.77 49.25 -12.85
N SER A 67 -2.83 49.86 -12.12
CA SER A 67 -1.82 49.14 -11.32
C SER A 67 -2.43 48.56 -10.04
N ASP A 68 -3.42 49.24 -9.48
CA ASP A 68 -4.11 48.82 -8.25
C ASP A 68 -5.06 47.64 -8.49
N GLU A 69 -5.78 47.62 -9.63
CA GLU A 69 -6.64 46.47 -10.01
C GLU A 69 -5.82 45.21 -10.32
N THR A 70 -4.69 45.35 -11.02
CA THR A 70 -3.79 44.22 -11.33
C THR A 70 -3.11 43.69 -10.06
N CYS A 71 -2.73 44.58 -9.14
CA CYS A 71 -2.24 44.21 -7.81
C CYS A 71 -3.31 43.46 -6.99
N SER A 72 -4.55 43.97 -6.95
CA SER A 72 -5.67 43.33 -6.25
C SER A 72 -5.97 41.93 -6.80
N ASN A 73 -5.99 41.77 -8.13
CA ASN A 73 -6.20 40.48 -8.78
C ASN A 73 -5.07 39.49 -8.49
N ALA A 74 -3.80 39.93 -8.48
CA ALA A 74 -2.66 39.10 -8.12
C ALA A 74 -2.73 38.64 -6.66
N ILE A 75 -3.13 39.53 -5.74
CA ILE A 75 -3.34 39.20 -4.33
C ILE A 75 -4.47 38.17 -4.16
N ASN A 76 -5.59 38.33 -4.87
CA ASN A 76 -6.73 37.42 -4.78
C ASN A 76 -6.39 36.02 -5.31
N LEU A 77 -5.71 35.93 -6.46
CA LEU A 77 -5.27 34.67 -7.04
C LEU A 77 -4.33 33.91 -6.10
N LEU A 78 -3.42 34.65 -5.47
CA LEU A 78 -2.45 34.11 -4.53
C LEU A 78 -3.06 33.68 -3.20
N ALA A 79 -4.04 34.45 -2.69
CA ALA A 79 -4.82 34.05 -1.52
C ALA A 79 -5.60 32.75 -1.80
N GLN A 80 -6.12 32.60 -3.02
CA GLN A 80 -6.80 31.38 -3.45
C GLN A 80 -5.83 30.19 -3.54
N ASP A 81 -4.64 30.39 -4.10
CA ASP A 81 -3.59 29.36 -4.18
C ASP A 81 -3.14 28.87 -2.79
N VAL A 82 -2.96 29.80 -1.84
CA VAL A 82 -2.62 29.47 -0.44
C VAL A 82 -3.75 28.68 0.21
N LEU A 83 -5.00 29.08 -0.02
CA LEU A 83 -6.17 28.42 0.57
C LEU A 83 -6.38 27.02 -0.01
N ASP A 84 -6.10 26.82 -1.30
CA ASP A 84 -6.13 25.50 -1.92
C ASP A 84 -4.95 24.63 -1.47
N ALA A 85 -3.76 25.20 -1.28
CA ALA A 85 -2.62 24.48 -0.68
C ALA A 85 -2.92 24.04 0.76
N PHE A 86 -3.58 24.88 1.55
CA PHE A 86 -4.03 24.53 2.90
C PHE A 86 -5.00 23.36 2.87
N LYS A 87 -6.05 23.41 2.03
CA LYS A 87 -7.01 22.30 1.88
C LYS A 87 -6.35 20.99 1.43
N ARG A 88 -5.34 21.05 0.55
CA ARG A 88 -4.57 19.86 0.15
C ARG A 88 -3.80 19.29 1.33
N THR A 89 -3.16 20.14 2.12
CA THR A 89 -2.41 19.75 3.32
C THR A 89 -3.33 19.14 4.38
N ASP A 90 -4.51 19.72 4.61
CA ASP A 90 -5.55 19.22 5.52
C ASP A 90 -6.00 17.79 5.13
N ARG A 91 -6.28 17.57 3.84
CA ARG A 91 -6.60 16.24 3.32
C ARG A 91 -5.45 15.25 3.45
N LEU A 92 -4.20 15.69 3.33
CA LEU A 92 -3.03 14.84 3.53
C LEU A 92 -2.88 14.44 5.00
N ILE A 93 -3.20 15.33 5.93
CA ILE A 93 -3.24 15.04 7.37
C ILE A 93 -4.30 13.97 7.65
N ASP A 94 -5.51 14.11 7.12
CA ASP A 94 -6.59 13.13 7.28
C ASP A 94 -6.25 11.75 6.69
N GLN A 95 -5.33 11.70 5.73
CA GLN A 95 -4.88 10.48 5.07
C GLN A 95 -3.65 9.85 5.74
N LEU A 96 -3.14 10.43 6.84
CA LEU A 96 -1.98 9.89 7.53
C LEU A 96 -2.29 8.49 8.09
N PRO A 97 -1.50 7.47 7.71
CA PRO A 97 -1.71 6.12 8.23
C PRO A 97 -1.46 6.10 9.74
N GLY A 98 -2.37 5.48 10.47
CA GLY A 98 -2.25 5.34 11.91
C GLY A 98 -2.58 6.60 12.72
N LEU A 99 -3.14 7.66 12.11
CA LEU A 99 -3.61 8.85 12.84
C LEU A 99 -4.62 8.51 13.95
N ASP A 100 -5.52 7.56 13.68
CA ASP A 100 -6.55 7.10 14.63
C ASP A 100 -6.05 6.06 15.64
N ARG A 101 -4.81 5.57 15.49
CA ARG A 101 -4.27 4.46 16.31
C ARG A 101 -3.34 4.99 17.38
N THR A 102 -3.39 4.41 18.57
CA THR A 102 -2.42 4.72 19.61
C THR A 102 -1.11 3.95 19.38
N GLU A 103 0.01 4.46 19.90
CA GLU A 103 1.31 3.77 19.85
C GLU A 103 1.23 2.35 20.41
N LYS A 104 0.46 2.17 21.49
CA LYS A 104 0.26 0.86 22.12
C LYS A 104 -0.41 -0.12 21.15
N ASP A 105 -1.48 0.30 20.49
CA ASP A 105 -2.19 -0.55 19.52
C ASP A 105 -1.29 -0.92 18.34
N GLN A 106 -0.48 0.04 17.87
CA GLN A 106 0.50 -0.19 16.80
C GLN A 106 1.58 -1.21 17.20
N LEU A 107 2.07 -1.14 18.44
CA LEU A 107 3.05 -2.09 18.97
C LEU A 107 2.46 -3.49 19.15
N GLU A 108 1.23 -3.59 19.65
CA GLU A 108 0.54 -4.88 19.78
C GLU A 108 0.28 -5.52 18.40
N GLU A 109 -0.16 -4.73 17.42
CA GLU A 109 -0.34 -5.18 16.03
C GLU A 109 0.99 -5.64 15.41
N MET A 110 2.09 -4.92 15.66
CA MET A 110 3.42 -5.30 15.19
C MET A 110 3.85 -6.66 15.77
N GLN A 111 3.61 -6.89 17.07
CA GLN A 111 3.92 -8.18 17.70
C GLN A 111 3.07 -9.31 17.11
N LEU A 112 1.77 -9.08 16.89
CA LEU A 112 0.88 -10.06 16.27
C LEU A 112 1.31 -10.39 14.84
N LEU A 113 1.67 -9.38 14.05
CA LEU A 113 2.17 -9.58 12.68
C LEU A 113 3.50 -10.34 12.67
N GLN A 114 4.38 -10.10 13.64
CA GLN A 114 5.63 -10.85 13.77
C GLN A 114 5.37 -12.33 14.06
N ILE A 115 4.49 -12.62 15.01
CA ILE A 115 4.11 -14.00 15.35
C ILE A 115 3.50 -14.69 14.13
N LYS A 116 2.53 -14.04 13.46
CA LYS A 116 1.89 -14.59 12.27
C LYS A 116 2.89 -14.84 11.14
N SER A 117 3.83 -13.93 10.92
CA SER A 117 4.90 -14.07 9.93
C SER A 117 5.81 -15.26 10.25
N GLU A 118 6.13 -15.47 11.53
CA GLU A 118 6.91 -16.62 11.96
C GLU A 118 6.16 -17.94 11.75
N GLU A 119 4.88 -18.00 12.13
CA GLU A 119 4.02 -19.17 11.92
C GLU A 119 3.87 -19.51 10.43
N GLU A 120 3.66 -18.49 9.58
CA GLU A 120 3.57 -18.64 8.14
C GLU A 120 4.91 -19.11 7.54
N ALA A 121 6.04 -18.55 8.00
CA ALA A 121 7.37 -18.99 7.58
C ALA A 121 7.64 -20.45 7.96
N GLN A 122 7.21 -20.89 9.15
CA GLN A 122 7.32 -22.30 9.54
C GLN A 122 6.44 -23.20 8.67
N THR A 123 5.21 -22.76 8.38
CA THR A 123 4.28 -23.49 7.50
C THR A 123 4.87 -23.63 6.09
N LEU A 124 5.43 -22.55 5.53
CA LEU A 124 6.08 -22.57 4.23
C LEU A 124 7.28 -23.52 4.19
N ARG A 125 8.05 -23.62 5.28
CA ARG A 125 9.15 -24.61 5.37
C ARG A 125 8.64 -26.04 5.33
N GLN A 126 7.59 -26.36 6.09
CA GLN A 126 7.01 -27.70 6.08
C GLN A 126 6.48 -28.08 4.69
N VAL A 127 5.76 -27.16 4.04
CA VAL A 127 5.27 -27.36 2.67
C VAL A 127 6.43 -27.54 1.68
N ALA A 128 7.52 -26.79 1.84
CA ALA A 128 8.70 -26.94 1.00
C ALA A 128 9.39 -28.30 1.19
N GLU A 129 9.52 -28.78 2.43
CA GLU A 129 10.06 -30.11 2.75
C GLU A 129 9.20 -31.23 2.17
N GLU A 130 7.87 -31.13 2.31
CA GLU A 130 6.95 -32.09 1.71
C GLU A 130 7.06 -32.09 0.19
N ALA A 131 7.14 -30.91 -0.43
CA ALA A 131 7.31 -30.77 -1.87
C ALA A 131 8.63 -31.42 -2.35
N GLU A 132 9.73 -31.29 -1.60
CA GLU A 132 11.01 -31.94 -1.92
C GLU A 132 10.86 -33.47 -1.93
N ILE A 133 10.18 -34.05 -0.94
CA ILE A 133 9.90 -35.49 -0.88
C ILE A 133 9.09 -35.95 -2.10
N TRP A 134 8.07 -35.18 -2.49
CA TRP A 134 7.27 -35.51 -3.68
C TRP A 134 8.08 -35.41 -4.96
N VAL A 135 8.98 -34.43 -5.08
CA VAL A 135 9.89 -34.27 -6.22
C VAL A 135 10.87 -35.44 -6.32
N ASP A 136 11.48 -35.85 -5.20
CA ASP A 136 12.39 -36.99 -5.17
C ASP A 136 11.68 -38.29 -5.55
N ARG A 137 10.47 -38.50 -5.03
CA ARG A 137 9.65 -39.66 -5.41
C ARG A 137 9.27 -39.65 -6.89
N ALA A 138 8.91 -38.49 -7.44
CA ALA A 138 8.63 -38.36 -8.87
C ALA A 138 9.88 -38.67 -9.70
N ARG A 139 11.05 -38.19 -9.28
CA ARG A 139 12.34 -38.45 -9.93
C ARG A 139 12.69 -39.95 -9.92
N ASP A 140 12.51 -40.64 -8.80
CA ASP A 140 12.74 -42.08 -8.71
C ASP A 140 11.78 -42.87 -9.59
N SER A 141 10.51 -42.45 -9.67
CA SER A 141 9.53 -43.07 -10.56
C SER A 141 9.92 -42.93 -12.04
N LEU A 142 10.38 -41.74 -12.44
CA LEU A 142 10.89 -41.49 -13.79
C LEU A 142 12.13 -42.32 -14.08
N ARG A 143 13.06 -42.45 -13.12
CA ARG A 143 14.25 -43.30 -13.26
C ARG A 143 13.88 -44.75 -13.52
N ILE A 144 12.96 -45.32 -12.75
CA ILE A 144 12.49 -46.70 -12.95
C ILE A 144 11.86 -46.87 -14.34
N ILE A 145 11.03 -45.91 -14.78
CA ILE A 145 10.43 -45.95 -16.11
C ILE A 145 11.51 -45.92 -17.21
N CYS A 146 12.51 -45.03 -17.10
CA CYS A 146 13.62 -44.98 -18.04
C CYS A 146 14.38 -46.31 -18.08
N ASP A 147 14.75 -46.87 -16.93
CA ASP A 147 15.50 -48.14 -16.84
C ASP A 147 14.71 -49.33 -17.43
N THR A 148 13.39 -49.38 -17.22
CA THR A 148 12.53 -50.44 -17.79
C THR A 148 12.35 -50.32 -19.30
N ARG A 149 12.35 -49.09 -19.85
CA ARG A 149 12.31 -48.85 -21.30
C ARG A 149 13.62 -49.23 -21.95
N LEU A 150 14.75 -48.84 -21.35
CA LEU A 150 16.09 -49.16 -21.85
C LEU A 150 16.34 -50.67 -21.92
N LYS A 151 15.86 -51.43 -20.93
CA LYS A 151 15.95 -52.91 -20.92
C LYS A 151 15.04 -53.63 -21.92
N ARG A 152 14.07 -52.94 -22.54
CA ARG A 152 13.22 -53.53 -23.59
C ARG A 152 13.79 -53.37 -25.00
N GLU A 153 14.77 -52.50 -25.17
CA GLU A 153 15.39 -52.22 -26.47
C GLU A 153 16.68 -53.02 -26.72
N PHE A 154 17.16 -53.77 -25.72
CA PHE A 154 18.23 -54.76 -25.82
C PHE A 154 17.68 -56.18 -25.64
#